data_AF-A0A2W4MH40-F1
#
_entry.id   AF-A0A2W4MH40-F1
#
_cell.length_a   1.000
_cell.length_b   1.000
_cell.length_c   1.000
_cell.angle_alpha   90.00
_cell.angle_beta   90.00
_cell.angle_gamma   90.00
#
_symmetry.space_group_name_H-M   'P 1'
#
loop_
_entity.id
_entity.type
_entity.pdbx_description
1 polymer ?
#
loop_
_entity_poly.entity_id
_entity_poly.type
_entity_poly.pdbx_seq_one_letter_code
_entity_poly.pdbx_strand_id
1 'polypeptide(L)'
;MADGPASAYRYVEHSSGSRTVHRGGACPRERSGALARAIEENVGHIIEHCELPPKADAALHVVIGRMLTAANQLKTDASPDAAVAQLRSALQDYRDAFDHSAAVSSRQD
;
A
#
# COMPACT_ATOMS: atom_id res chain seq x y z
N MET A 1 10.91 -32.53 23.59
CA MET A 1 11.90 -31.70 22.90
C MET A 1 11.26 -31.23 21.63
N ALA A 2 11.00 -29.92 21.57
CA ALA A 2 10.34 -29.24 20.48
C ALA A 2 11.32 -29.02 19.32
N ASP A 3 10.83 -29.07 18.09
CA ASP A 3 11.40 -28.23 17.03
C ASP A 3 10.33 -27.97 15.97
N GLY A 4 9.74 -26.80 16.03
CA GLY A 4 9.21 -26.15 14.86
C GLY A 4 9.88 -24.79 14.78
N PRO A 5 10.18 -24.31 13.58
CA PRO A 5 10.12 -22.89 13.36
C PRO A 5 9.08 -22.55 12.29
N ALA A 6 8.24 -21.60 12.69
CA ALA A 6 7.51 -20.71 11.83
C ALA A 6 8.46 -20.03 10.82
N SER A 7 7.97 -19.83 9.60
CA SER A 7 8.15 -18.63 8.77
C SER A 7 8.06 -19.02 7.29
N ALA A 8 6.88 -18.84 6.71
CA ALA A 8 6.68 -19.01 5.28
C ALA A 8 6.08 -17.73 4.69
N TYR A 9 6.67 -16.57 4.98
CA TYR A 9 6.63 -15.48 4.02
C TYR A 9 7.57 -15.86 2.86
N ARG A 10 7.06 -16.62 1.90
CA ARG A 10 7.80 -16.91 0.67
C ARG A 10 7.82 -15.65 -0.19
N TYR A 11 9.02 -15.11 -0.39
CA TYR A 11 9.34 -14.22 -1.49
C TYR A 11 9.12 -14.96 -2.81
N VAL A 12 8.39 -14.37 -3.76
CA VAL A 12 8.18 -14.96 -5.09
C VAL A 12 9.43 -14.67 -5.92
N GLU A 13 10.23 -15.71 -6.16
CA GLU A 13 11.33 -15.63 -7.12
C GLU A 13 10.78 -15.60 -8.55
N HIS A 14 11.20 -14.57 -9.29
CA HIS A 14 11.04 -14.46 -10.73
C HIS A 14 11.78 -15.62 -11.42
N SER A 15 11.05 -16.64 -11.84
CA SER A 15 11.52 -17.63 -12.80
C SER A 15 10.81 -17.42 -14.13
N SER A 16 11.61 -17.03 -15.11
CA SER A 16 11.26 -16.91 -16.52
C SER A 16 10.61 -18.19 -17.03
N GLY A 17 9.32 -18.10 -17.36
CA GLY A 17 8.65 -19.05 -18.25
C GLY A 17 7.31 -19.55 -17.73
N SER A 18 6.21 -18.90 -18.12
CA SER A 18 5.04 -19.63 -18.64
C SER A 18 4.01 -18.67 -19.24
N ARG A 19 3.51 -19.09 -20.39
CA ARG A 19 2.55 -18.45 -21.26
C ARG A 19 1.17 -18.40 -20.57
N THR A 20 0.75 -17.23 -20.10
CA THR A 20 -0.67 -16.95 -19.82
C THR A 20 -1.09 -15.68 -20.54
N VAL A 21 -1.40 -15.83 -21.83
CA VAL A 21 -2.35 -14.91 -22.46
C VAL A 21 -3.70 -15.25 -21.83
N HIS A 22 -4.03 -14.59 -20.72
CA HIS A 22 -5.36 -14.68 -20.13
C HIS A 22 -6.37 -14.15 -21.14
N ARG A 23 -7.09 -15.06 -21.80
CA ARG A 23 -8.34 -14.76 -22.50
C ARG A 23 -9.32 -14.25 -21.43
N GLY A 24 -9.40 -12.93 -21.27
CA GLY A 24 -10.25 -12.23 -20.30
C GLY A 24 -9.52 -11.43 -19.21
N GLY A 25 -8.19 -11.34 -19.24
CA GLY A 25 -7.45 -10.48 -18.29
C GLY A 25 -7.35 -9.04 -18.78
N ALA A 26 -7.74 -8.06 -17.96
CA ALA A 26 -7.51 -6.64 -18.23
C ALA A 26 -6.02 -6.39 -18.53
N CYS A 27 -5.73 -5.60 -19.57
CA CYS A 27 -4.36 -5.26 -19.91
C CYS A 27 -3.68 -4.53 -18.74
N PRO A 28 -2.34 -4.58 -18.60
CA PRO A 28 -1.63 -3.93 -17.50
C PRO A 28 -2.03 -2.47 -17.29
N ARG A 29 -2.23 -1.71 -18.38
CA ARG A 29 -2.70 -0.32 -18.34
C ARG A 29 -4.08 -0.16 -17.70
N GLU A 30 -5.02 -1.03 -18.05
CA GLU A 30 -6.38 -1.00 -17.49
C GLU A 30 -6.34 -1.31 -15.98
N ARG A 31 -5.49 -2.25 -15.56
CA ARG A 31 -5.30 -2.57 -14.13
C ARG A 31 -4.66 -1.40 -13.38
N SER A 32 -3.63 -0.77 -13.93
CA SER A 32 -3.00 0.41 -13.33
C SER A 32 -4.00 1.56 -13.18
N GLY A 33 -4.82 1.80 -14.22
CA GLY A 33 -5.88 2.81 -14.17
C GLY A 33 -6.96 2.51 -13.12
N ALA A 34 -7.39 1.25 -13.00
CA ALA A 34 -8.34 0.84 -11.98
C ALA A 34 -7.78 1.00 -10.56
N LEU A 35 -6.51 0.65 -10.35
CA LEU A 35 -5.82 0.85 -9.07
C LEU A 35 -5.70 2.34 -8.72
N ALA A 36 -5.29 3.18 -9.67
CA ALA A 36 -5.20 4.62 -9.46
C ALA A 36 -6.54 5.23 -9.02
N ARG A 37 -7.63 4.82 -9.69
CA ARG A 37 -8.99 5.26 -9.35
C ARG A 37 -9.39 4.82 -7.94
N ALA A 38 -9.13 3.56 -7.57
CA ALA A 38 -9.44 3.05 -6.24
C ALA A 38 -8.67 3.80 -5.13
N ILE A 39 -7.41 4.18 -5.39
CA ILE A 39 -6.61 4.99 -4.46
C ILE A 39 -7.24 6.36 -4.28
N GLU A 40 -7.60 7.04 -5.38
CA GLU A 40 -8.21 8.38 -5.32
C GLU A 40 -9.56 8.37 -4.61
N GLU A 41 -10.41 7.36 -4.87
CA GLU A 41 -11.71 7.20 -4.20
C GLU A 41 -11.54 6.98 -2.69
N ASN A 42 -10.66 6.06 -2.28
CA ASN A 42 -10.41 5.81 -0.87
C ASN A 42 -9.77 7.01 -0.16
N VAL A 43 -8.82 7.69 -0.81
CA VAL A 43 -8.21 8.91 -0.26
C VAL A 43 -9.26 10.01 -0.10
N GLY A 44 -10.12 10.21 -1.10
CA GLY A 44 -11.21 11.18 -1.02
C GLY A 44 -12.10 10.91 0.20
N HIS A 45 -12.47 9.64 0.41
CA HIS A 45 -13.25 9.24 1.58
C HIS A 45 -12.53 9.49 2.91
N ILE A 46 -11.22 9.18 2.99
CA ILE A 46 -10.43 9.44 4.21
C ILE A 46 -10.41 10.94 4.55
N ILE A 47 -10.24 11.81 3.55
CA ILE A 47 -10.21 13.26 3.76
C ILE A 47 -11.59 13.78 4.15
N GLU A 48 -12.65 13.32 3.48
CA GLU A 48 -14.04 13.71 3.79
C GLU A 48 -14.46 13.35 5.22
N HIS A 49 -13.97 12.21 5.72
CA HIS A 49 -14.29 11.69 7.05
C HIS A 49 -13.12 11.80 8.03
N CYS A 50 -12.22 12.77 7.86
CA CYS A 50 -11.06 12.89 8.75
C CYS A 50 -11.46 13.45 10.12
N GLU A 51 -11.37 12.61 11.15
CA GLU A 51 -11.64 12.96 12.55
C GLU A 51 -10.37 12.95 13.42
N LEU A 52 -9.19 12.93 12.79
CA LEU A 52 -7.91 12.87 13.50
C LEU A 52 -7.55 14.21 14.16
N PRO A 53 -6.87 14.20 15.32
CA PRO A 53 -6.27 15.40 15.89
C PRO A 53 -5.28 16.06 14.91
N PRO A 54 -5.11 17.40 14.93
CA PRO A 54 -4.33 18.13 13.90
C PRO A 54 -2.92 17.61 13.65
N LYS A 55 -2.22 17.17 14.70
CA LYS A 55 -0.87 16.61 14.57
C LYS A 55 -0.87 15.26 13.85
N ALA A 56 -1.84 14.40 14.14
CA ALA A 56 -1.98 13.09 13.51
C ALA A 56 -2.48 13.24 12.06
N ASP A 57 -3.41 14.16 11.83
CA ASP A 57 -3.89 14.55 10.51
C ASP A 57 -2.74 15.00 9.59
N ALA A 58 -1.88 15.90 10.06
CA ALA A 58 -0.74 16.37 9.28
C ALA A 58 0.21 15.23 8.87
N ALA A 59 0.45 14.26 9.77
CA ALA A 59 1.25 13.08 9.46
C ALA A 59 0.58 12.18 8.42
N LEU A 60 -0.74 11.97 8.53
CA LEU A 60 -1.51 11.20 7.56
C LEU A 60 -1.50 11.86 6.17
N HIS A 61 -1.66 13.18 6.10
CA HIS A 61 -1.68 13.93 4.85
C HIS A 61 -0.38 13.80 4.04
N VAL A 62 0.78 13.66 4.70
CA VAL A 62 2.06 13.40 4.01
C VAL A 62 2.03 12.04 3.30
N VAL A 63 1.52 11.00 3.97
CA VAL A 63 1.38 9.67 3.35
C VAL A 63 0.40 9.74 2.18
N ILE A 64 -0.77 10.35 2.40
CA ILE A 64 -1.81 10.51 1.38
C ILE A 64 -1.25 11.20 0.12
N GLY A 65 -0.49 12.28 0.28
CA GLY A 65 0.11 13.00 -0.86
C GLY A 65 1.01 12.09 -1.71
N ARG A 66 1.77 11.20 -1.07
CA ARG A 66 2.62 10.22 -1.76
C ARG A 66 1.82 9.14 -2.47
N MET A 67 0.69 8.70 -1.89
CA MET A 67 -0.23 7.76 -2.52
C MET A 67 -0.89 8.37 -3.77
N LEU A 68 -1.34 9.62 -3.69
CA LEU A 68 -1.91 10.34 -4.84
C LEU A 68 -0.88 10.58 -5.95
N THR A 69 0.37 10.84 -5.58
CA THR A 69 1.48 10.95 -6.55
C THR A 69 1.69 9.64 -7.29
N ALA A 70 1.71 8.51 -6.58
CA ALA A 70 1.80 7.17 -7.18
C ALA A 70 0.56 6.85 -8.04
N ALA A 71 -0.64 7.24 -7.61
CA ALA A 71 -1.86 7.08 -8.41
C ALA A 71 -1.79 7.86 -9.73
N ASN A 72 -1.21 9.06 -9.72
CA ASN A 72 -1.00 9.82 -10.95
C ASN A 72 -0.03 9.11 -11.90
N GLN A 73 1.11 8.62 -11.38
CA GLN A 73 2.09 7.83 -12.13
C GLN A 73 1.46 6.57 -12.75
N LEU A 74 0.61 5.86 -12.02
CA LEU A 74 -0.12 4.68 -12.52
C LEU A 74 -1.00 5.00 -13.74
N LYS A 75 -1.47 6.25 -13.90
CA LYS A 75 -2.29 6.68 -15.06
C LYS A 75 -1.44 7.08 -16.27
N THR A 76 -0.25 7.65 -16.02
CA THR A 76 0.58 8.28 -17.05
C THR A 76 1.70 7.38 -17.57
N ASP A 77 2.26 6.51 -16.72
CA ASP A 77 3.47 5.74 -17.05
C ASP A 77 3.16 4.44 -17.80
N ALA A 78 4.07 4.08 -18.72
CA ALA A 78 4.01 2.81 -19.45
C ALA A 78 4.41 1.60 -18.58
N SER A 79 5.16 1.84 -17.50
CA SER A 79 5.67 0.83 -16.57
C SER A 79 5.26 1.17 -15.13
N PRO A 80 4.26 0.49 -14.54
CA PRO A 80 3.71 0.85 -13.24
C PRO A 80 4.56 0.44 -12.02
N ASP A 81 5.68 -0.25 -12.23
CA ASP A 81 6.46 -0.88 -11.15
C ASP A 81 6.97 0.14 -10.12
N ALA A 82 7.52 1.27 -10.60
CA ALA A 82 7.98 2.36 -9.73
C ALA A 82 6.84 2.97 -8.90
N ALA A 83 5.67 3.16 -9.50
CA ALA A 83 4.49 3.69 -8.82
C ALA A 83 3.98 2.72 -7.75
N VAL A 84 3.97 1.41 -8.04
CA VAL A 84 3.60 0.37 -7.07
C VAL A 84 4.62 0.31 -5.92
N ALA A 85 5.92 0.42 -6.21
CA ALA A 85 6.97 0.47 -5.19
C ALA A 85 6.79 1.69 -4.27
N GLN A 86 6.51 2.86 -4.84
CA GLN A 86 6.21 4.08 -4.08
C GLN A 86 4.97 3.92 -3.19
N LEU A 87 3.89 3.33 -3.72
CA LEU A 87 2.67 3.07 -2.95
C LEU A 87 2.94 2.15 -1.75
N ARG A 88 3.71 1.08 -1.97
CA ARG A 88 4.12 0.17 -0.90
C ARG A 88 4.93 0.87 0.17
N SER A 89 5.89 1.71 -0.23
CA SER A 89 6.68 2.49 0.72
C SER A 89 5.80 3.46 1.52
N ALA A 90 4.89 4.19 0.87
CA ALA A 90 3.97 5.09 1.58
C ALA A 90 3.11 4.36 2.61
N LEU A 91 2.61 3.17 2.29
CA LEU A 91 1.87 2.33 3.24
C LEU A 91 2.75 1.81 4.39
N GLN A 92 4.04 1.61 4.15
CA GLN A 92 4.99 1.28 5.21
C GLN A 92 5.21 2.47 6.14
N ASP A 93 5.37 3.68 5.60
CA ASP A 93 5.52 4.90 6.40
C ASP A 93 4.26 5.18 7.25
N TYR A 94 3.07 4.88 6.72
CA TYR A 94 1.83 4.91 7.51
C TYR A 94 1.92 3.96 8.72
N ARG A 95 2.35 2.71 8.49
CA ARG A 95 2.51 1.75 9.59
C ARG A 95 3.52 2.27 10.60
N ASP A 96 4.67 2.75 10.18
CA ASP A 96 5.70 3.22 11.10
C ASP A 96 5.24 4.44 11.91
N ALA A 97 4.38 5.30 11.34
CA ALA A 97 3.83 6.47 12.01
C ALA A 97 2.63 6.18 12.94
N PHE A 98 1.82 5.17 12.63
CA PHE A 98 0.54 4.90 13.33
C PHE A 98 0.49 3.57 14.09
N ASP A 99 1.37 2.62 13.81
CA ASP A 99 1.51 1.34 14.53
C ASP A 99 2.25 1.56 15.86
N HIS A 100 1.51 2.04 16.86
CA HIS A 100 1.96 2.03 18.25
C HIS A 100 1.68 0.62 18.77
N SER A 101 2.68 -0.26 18.77
CA SER A 101 2.55 -1.67 19.14
C SER A 101 1.59 -1.88 20.34
N ALA A 102 0.68 -2.85 20.20
CA ALA A 102 -0.37 -3.27 21.14
C ALA A 102 0.13 -3.77 22.53
N ALA A 103 1.33 -3.40 22.95
CA ALA A 103 1.74 -3.46 24.34
C ALA A 103 1.16 -2.24 25.08
N VAL A 104 -0.16 -2.25 25.28
CA VAL A 104 -0.70 -1.83 26.58
C VAL A 104 -0.13 -2.80 27.63
N SER A 105 1.17 -2.68 27.89
CA SER A 105 1.82 -3.27 29.05
C SER A 105 1.40 -2.40 30.22
N SER A 106 0.21 -2.69 30.73
CA SER A 106 -0.05 -2.85 32.16
C SER A 106 1.10 -2.35 33.05
N ARG A 107 1.11 -1.04 33.34
CA ARG A 107 1.71 -0.36 34.50
C ARG A 107 1.71 1.14 34.27
N GLN A 108 0.58 1.75 34.57
CA GLN A 108 0.56 3.09 35.14
C GLN A 108 -0.59 3.11 36.13
N ASP A 109 -0.29 2.49 37.27
CA ASP A 109 -0.87 2.79 38.58
C ASP A 109 0.26 3.44 39.38
#